data_AF-A0A937D8V1-F1
#
_entry.id   AF-A0A937D8V1-F1
#
_cell.length_a   1.000
_cell.length_b   1.000
_cell.length_c   1.000
_cell.angle_alpha   90.00
_cell.angle_beta   90.00
_cell.angle_gamma   90.00
#
_symmetry.space_group_name_H-M   'P 1'
#
loop_
_entity.id
_entity.type
_entity.pdbx_description
1 polymer ?
#
loop_
_entity_poly.entity_id
_entity_poly.type
_entity_poly.pdbx_seq_one_letter_code
_entity_poly.pdbx_strand_id
1 'polypeptide(L)'
;MGKKPTESKTADALGEETQVGENTSGESALDSSEGPTDAAGPDLTHPSVKTAIQAGQKVIADGGTKADAARAMFEIIKDEPKEVIVAAFVVGATLTEKGALTYWYNCKRKASKAAKP
;
A
#
# COMPACT_ATOMS: atom_id res chain seq x y z
N MET A 1 29.29 55.16 6.66
CA MET A 1 30.39 54.23 7.03
C MET A 1 30.01 53.50 8.30
N GLY A 2 30.11 52.16 8.32
CA GLY A 2 29.92 51.39 9.56
C GLY A 2 29.24 50.04 9.33
N LYS A 3 29.99 49.15 8.69
CA LYS A 3 29.62 47.76 8.35
C LYS A 3 29.18 46.99 9.61
N LYS A 4 28.13 46.18 9.51
CA LYS A 4 27.98 44.99 10.36
C LYS A 4 27.85 43.74 9.48
N PRO A 5 28.44 42.62 9.93
CA PRO A 5 28.90 41.55 9.06
C PRO A 5 27.88 40.42 8.94
N THR A 6 28.11 39.65 7.88
CA THR A 6 27.57 38.34 7.53
C THR A 6 27.81 37.30 8.63
N GLU A 7 26.77 36.55 8.98
CA GLU A 7 26.90 35.15 9.39
C GLU A 7 25.77 34.35 8.73
N SER A 8 26.06 33.86 7.51
CA SER A 8 25.35 32.73 6.92
C SER A 8 25.92 31.48 7.57
N LYS A 9 25.25 30.97 8.59
CA LYS A 9 25.61 29.72 9.24
C LYS A 9 24.94 28.56 8.49
N THR A 10 25.73 27.89 7.66
CA THR A 10 25.51 26.51 7.24
C THR A 10 25.47 25.61 8.48
N ALA A 11 24.43 24.81 8.61
CA ALA A 11 24.40 23.64 9.47
C ALA A 11 23.88 22.46 8.64
N ASP A 12 24.83 21.60 8.30
CA ASP A 12 24.66 20.22 7.86
C ASP A 12 24.29 19.39 9.09
N ALA A 13 23.22 18.58 9.04
CA ALA A 13 23.05 17.40 9.89
C ALA A 13 21.84 16.56 9.44
N LEU A 14 22.16 15.35 8.99
CA LEU A 14 21.30 14.16 8.92
C LEU A 14 20.73 13.75 10.30
N GLY A 15 19.65 12.97 10.28
CA GLY A 15 19.13 12.18 11.41
C GLY A 15 17.67 12.55 11.69
N GLU A 16 16.69 11.88 11.08
CA GLU A 16 16.12 10.63 11.58
C GLU A 16 15.51 10.81 12.98
N GLU A 17 14.24 11.23 13.06
CA GLU A 17 13.35 10.86 14.17
C GLU A 17 11.91 10.71 13.65
N THR A 18 11.56 9.44 13.52
CA THR A 18 10.26 8.79 13.69
C THR A 18 9.20 9.59 14.44
N GLN A 19 7.95 9.29 14.06
CA GLN A 19 6.73 9.23 14.88
C GLN A 19 5.67 10.26 14.49
N VAL A 20 4.65 9.80 13.75
CA VAL A 20 3.30 9.62 14.29
C VAL A 20 2.43 8.90 13.25
N GLY A 21 2.15 7.63 13.54
CA GLY A 21 1.14 6.84 12.85
C GLY A 21 0.43 5.95 13.85
N GLU A 22 0.15 6.49 15.03
CA GLU A 22 -0.79 5.88 15.97
C GLU A 22 -2.19 6.19 15.46
N ASN A 23 -2.79 5.20 14.79
CA ASN A 23 -4.23 5.07 14.70
C ASN A 23 -4.53 3.58 14.85
N THR A 24 -4.53 3.17 16.11
CA THR A 24 -5.41 2.15 16.64
C THR A 24 -6.78 2.19 15.94
N SER A 25 -7.07 1.12 15.21
CA SER A 25 -8.43 0.60 15.07
C SER A 25 -8.26 -0.91 15.15
N GLY A 26 -8.14 -1.34 16.40
CA GLY A 26 -8.27 -2.75 16.75
C GLY A 26 -9.63 -3.28 16.34
N GLU A 27 -9.64 -4.60 16.19
CA GLU A 27 -10.81 -5.46 16.36
C GLU A 27 -12.05 -5.11 15.56
N SER A 28 -12.22 -5.85 14.46
CA SER A 28 -13.48 -6.56 14.30
C SER A 28 -13.16 -8.02 14.03
N ALA A 29 -13.41 -8.81 15.08
CA ALA A 29 -13.64 -10.23 15.01
C ALA A 29 -14.59 -10.52 13.85
N LEU A 30 -14.23 -11.51 13.04
CA LEU A 30 -15.14 -12.44 12.39
C LEU A 30 -14.32 -13.69 12.07
N ASP A 31 -14.34 -14.57 13.07
CA ASP A 31 -14.54 -15.99 12.86
C ASP A 31 -15.46 -16.24 11.65
N SER A 32 -14.94 -16.94 10.65
CA SER A 32 -15.69 -17.91 9.84
C SER A 32 -14.71 -18.56 8.86
N SER A 33 -14.46 -19.84 9.12
CA SER A 33 -14.38 -20.91 8.13
C SER A 33 -14.67 -20.47 6.69
N GLU A 34 -13.72 -20.72 5.79
CA GLU A 34 -13.98 -21.53 4.59
C GLU A 34 -12.65 -21.99 3.99
N GLY A 35 -12.63 -23.28 3.65
CA GLY A 35 -11.47 -24.10 3.39
C GLY A 35 -10.87 -23.99 1.98
N PRO A 36 -10.10 -25.02 1.58
CA PRO A 36 -9.12 -24.99 0.50
C PRO A 36 -9.80 -25.14 -0.85
N THR A 37 -9.37 -24.40 -1.87
CA THR A 37 -9.70 -24.72 -3.26
C THR A 37 -8.47 -24.53 -4.15
N ASP A 38 -8.04 -25.66 -4.71
CA ASP A 38 -7.30 -25.89 -5.94
C ASP A 38 -6.26 -24.87 -6.45
N ALA A 39 -5.00 -25.20 -6.22
CA ALA A 39 -4.05 -25.60 -7.27
C ALA A 39 -4.15 -24.95 -8.67
N ALA A 40 -4.20 -23.63 -8.74
CA ALA A 40 -3.58 -22.85 -9.81
C ALA A 40 -3.20 -21.49 -9.20
N GLY A 41 -1.91 -21.29 -8.93
CA GLY A 41 -1.44 -20.02 -8.38
C GLY A 41 -1.90 -18.85 -9.27
N PRO A 42 -2.23 -17.69 -8.69
CA PRO A 42 -2.72 -16.54 -9.45
C PRO A 42 -1.71 -16.12 -10.52
N ASP A 43 -2.21 -15.81 -11.71
CA ASP A 43 -1.39 -15.49 -12.86
C ASP A 43 -0.78 -14.08 -12.74
N LEU A 44 0.39 -13.99 -12.12
CA LEU A 44 1.15 -12.74 -11.92
C LEU A 44 1.95 -12.32 -13.18
N THR A 45 1.75 -12.99 -14.32
CA THR A 45 2.50 -12.72 -15.54
C THR A 45 2.05 -11.45 -16.26
N HIS A 46 0.82 -11.00 -15.99
CA HIS A 46 0.21 -9.81 -16.58
C HIS A 46 1.06 -8.54 -16.35
N PRO A 47 1.26 -7.71 -17.40
CA PRO A 47 2.09 -6.50 -17.30
C PRO A 47 1.53 -5.47 -16.31
N SER A 48 0.20 -5.37 -16.21
CA SER A 48 -0.50 -4.51 -15.24
C SER A 48 -0.16 -4.90 -13.80
N VAL A 49 -0.07 -6.21 -13.53
CA VAL A 49 0.25 -6.76 -12.20
C VAL A 49 1.68 -6.47 -11.81
N LYS A 50 2.64 -6.64 -12.73
CA LYS A 50 4.04 -6.28 -12.49
C LYS A 50 4.20 -4.78 -12.19
N THR A 51 3.50 -3.95 -12.96
CA THR A 51 3.50 -2.49 -12.76
C THR A 51 2.91 -2.12 -11.40
N ALA A 52 1.81 -2.76 -11.00
CA ALA A 52 1.22 -2.58 -9.68
C ALA A 52 2.20 -2.99 -8.58
N ILE A 53 2.81 -4.18 -8.66
CA ILE A 53 3.79 -4.65 -7.65
C ILE A 53 4.93 -3.65 -7.46
N GLN A 54 5.50 -3.15 -8.57
CA GLN A 54 6.55 -2.13 -8.52
C GLN A 54 6.07 -0.83 -7.88
N ALA A 55 4.86 -0.37 -8.21
CA ALA A 55 4.27 0.81 -7.59
C ALA A 55 4.07 0.61 -6.08
N GLY A 56 3.58 -0.55 -5.65
CA GLY A 56 3.42 -0.89 -4.24
C GLY A 56 4.76 -0.90 -3.50
N GLN A 57 5.77 -1.56 -4.06
CA GLN A 57 7.12 -1.62 -3.46
C GLN A 57 7.74 -0.24 -3.36
N LYS A 58 7.55 0.61 -4.38
CA LYS A 58 8.01 1.99 -4.35
C LYS A 58 7.36 2.78 -3.22
N VAL A 59 6.04 2.66 -3.04
CA VAL A 59 5.35 3.32 -1.92
C VAL A 59 5.92 2.88 -0.58
N ILE A 60 6.18 1.58 -0.39
CA ILE A 60 6.80 1.07 0.84
C ILE A 60 8.24 1.60 0.99
N ALA A 61 9.02 1.64 -0.09
CA ALA A 61 10.40 2.14 -0.10
C ALA A 61 10.48 3.66 0.20
N ASP A 62 9.50 4.42 -0.25
CA ASP A 62 9.35 5.86 0.02
C ASP A 62 8.83 6.14 1.46
N GLY A 63 8.63 5.10 2.28
CA GLY A 63 8.15 5.21 3.67
C GLY A 63 6.63 5.28 3.81
N GLY A 64 5.89 5.01 2.74
CA GLY A 64 4.42 4.96 2.74
C GLY A 64 3.86 3.73 3.46
N THR A 65 2.56 3.76 3.74
CA THR A 65 1.90 2.68 4.47
C THR A 65 1.53 1.51 3.56
N LYS A 66 1.36 0.31 4.13
CA LYS A 66 0.84 -0.87 3.43
C LYS A 66 -0.53 -0.63 2.80
N ALA A 67 -1.34 0.22 3.43
CA ALA A 67 -2.64 0.61 2.90
C ALA A 67 -2.52 1.50 1.66
N ASP A 68 -1.55 2.43 1.64
CA ASP A 68 -1.31 3.30 0.49
C ASP A 68 -0.71 2.53 -0.68
N ALA A 69 0.23 1.60 -0.41
CA ALA A 69 0.73 0.67 -1.41
C ALA A 69 -0.42 -0.15 -2.02
N ALA A 70 -1.28 -0.77 -1.18
CA ALA A 70 -2.42 -1.55 -1.66
C ALA A 70 -3.42 -0.72 -2.49
N ARG A 71 -3.67 0.55 -2.10
CA ARG A 71 -4.54 1.45 -2.88
C ARG A 71 -3.93 1.82 -4.23
N ALA A 72 -2.66 2.19 -4.25
CA ALA A 72 -1.95 2.53 -5.49
C ALA A 72 -1.93 1.34 -6.45
N MET A 73 -1.70 0.14 -5.92
CA MET A 73 -1.80 -1.11 -6.65
C MET A 73 -3.23 -1.33 -7.17
N PHE A 74 -4.24 -1.22 -6.31
CA PHE A 74 -5.64 -1.49 -6.66
C PHE A 74 -6.11 -0.64 -7.85
N GLU A 75 -5.76 0.64 -7.91
CA GLU A 75 -6.16 1.51 -9.02
C GLU A 75 -5.63 1.04 -10.39
N ILE A 76 -4.47 0.35 -10.41
CA ILE A 76 -3.82 -0.17 -11.62
C ILE A 76 -4.42 -1.52 -12.05
N ILE A 77 -4.77 -2.38 -11.08
CA ILE A 77 -5.24 -3.76 -11.33
C ILE A 77 -6.68 -4.01 -10.88
N LYS A 78 -7.52 -2.98 -10.74
CA LYS A 78 -8.93 -3.13 -10.33
C LYS A 78 -9.76 -3.97 -11.30
N ASP A 79 -9.32 -4.04 -12.56
CA ASP A 79 -9.97 -4.80 -13.63
C ASP A 79 -9.51 -6.28 -13.66
N GLU A 80 -8.49 -6.64 -12.88
CA GLU A 80 -7.98 -8.01 -12.76
C GLU A 80 -8.82 -8.86 -11.78
N PRO A 81 -8.75 -10.21 -11.85
CA PRO A 81 -9.44 -11.06 -10.91
C PRO A 81 -8.92 -10.89 -9.49
N LYS A 82 -9.82 -11.09 -8.52
CA LYS A 82 -9.54 -10.96 -7.08
C LYS A 82 -8.25 -11.67 -6.66
N GLU A 83 -8.03 -12.89 -7.13
CA GLU A 83 -6.88 -13.73 -6.75
C GLU A 83 -5.55 -13.12 -7.18
N VAL A 84 -5.51 -12.56 -8.39
CA VAL A 84 -4.34 -11.84 -8.92
C VAL A 84 -4.08 -10.57 -8.11
N ILE A 85 -5.13 -9.82 -7.77
CA ILE A 85 -4.98 -8.60 -6.95
C ILE A 85 -4.46 -8.92 -5.55
N VAL A 86 -5.00 -9.96 -4.92
CA VAL A 86 -4.60 -10.40 -3.58
C VAL A 86 -3.13 -10.84 -3.58
N ALA A 87 -2.71 -11.65 -4.55
CA ALA A 87 -1.32 -12.08 -4.64
C ALA A 87 -0.37 -10.91 -4.98
N ALA A 88 -0.80 -9.98 -5.84
CA ALA A 88 -0.04 -8.76 -6.09
C ALA A 88 0.17 -7.98 -4.80
N PHE A 89 -0.85 -7.79 -3.96
CA PHE A 89 -0.73 -7.10 -2.68
C PHE A 89 0.23 -7.78 -1.70
N VAL A 90 0.28 -9.11 -1.70
CA VAL A 90 1.25 -9.86 -0.88
C VAL A 90 2.68 -9.53 -1.28
N VAL A 91 2.97 -9.54 -2.59
CA VAL A 91 4.32 -9.29 -3.12
C VAL A 91 4.70 -7.80 -3.08
N GLY A 92 3.76 -6.91 -3.43
CA GLY A 92 4.01 -5.49 -3.62
C GLY A 92 3.85 -4.64 -2.36
N ALA A 93 2.87 -4.96 -1.51
CA ALA A 93 2.57 -4.21 -0.29
C ALA A 93 2.99 -4.96 1.00
N THR A 94 3.64 -6.13 0.88
CA THR A 94 4.07 -6.98 2.02
C THR A 94 2.91 -7.35 2.94
N LEU A 95 1.71 -7.48 2.37
CA LEU A 95 0.51 -7.89 3.10
C LEU A 95 0.47 -9.41 3.25
N THR A 96 -0.16 -9.91 4.30
CA THR A 96 -0.51 -11.34 4.38
C THR A 96 -1.66 -11.62 3.43
N GLU A 97 -1.84 -12.86 2.97
CA GLU A 97 -2.96 -13.21 2.08
C GLU A 97 -4.32 -12.83 2.67
N LYS A 98 -4.51 -13.09 3.97
CA LYS A 98 -5.70 -12.67 4.72
C LYS A 98 -5.83 -11.14 4.80
N GLY A 99 -4.72 -10.43 5.02
CA GLY A 99 -4.71 -8.96 5.02
C GLY A 99 -5.04 -8.37 3.64
N ALA A 100 -4.46 -8.92 2.58
CA ALA A 100 -4.66 -8.51 1.19
C ALA A 100 -6.14 -8.66 0.77
N LEU A 101 -6.80 -9.75 1.14
CA LEU A 101 -8.23 -9.94 0.95
C LEU A 101 -9.06 -8.82 1.60
N THR A 102 -8.77 -8.50 2.86
CA THR A 102 -9.45 -7.42 3.58
C THR A 102 -9.24 -6.07 2.90
N TYR A 103 -8.01 -5.76 2.47
CA TYR A 103 -7.72 -4.52 1.76
C TYR A 103 -8.41 -4.45 0.39
N TRP A 104 -8.52 -5.56 -0.34
CA TRP A 104 -9.25 -5.61 -1.61
C TRP A 104 -10.73 -5.22 -1.45
N TYR A 105 -11.44 -5.82 -0.48
CA TYR A 105 -12.84 -5.47 -0.22
C TYR A 105 -13.00 -3.99 0.15
N ASN A 106 -12.08 -3.45 0.94
CA ASN A 106 -12.08 -2.03 1.31
C ASN A 106 -11.84 -1.11 0.10
N CYS A 107 -10.87 -1.43 -0.75
CA CYS A 107 -10.56 -0.65 -1.95
C CYS A 107 -11.71 -0.69 -2.97
N LYS A 108 -12.26 -1.87 -3.24
CA LYS A 108 -13.43 -2.05 -4.13
C LYS A 108 -14.62 -1.22 -3.67
N ARG A 109 -14.95 -1.28 -2.37
CA ARG A 109 -16.07 -0.50 -1.80
C ARG A 109 -15.88 1.01 -1.94
N LYS A 110 -14.64 1.51 -1.83
CA LYS A 110 -14.33 2.93 -2.02
C LYS A 110 -14.39 3.34 -3.49
N ALA A 111 -13.85 2.52 -4.40
CA ALA A 111 -13.89 2.77 -5.84
C ALA A 111 -15.33 2.83 -6.37
N SER A 112 -16.22 1.94 -5.92
CA SER A 112 -17.63 1.98 -6.31
C SER A 112 -18.39 3.22 -5.79
N LYS A 113 -17.97 3.78 -4.65
CA LYS A 113 -18.55 5.04 -4.11
C LYS A 113 -18.06 6.27 -4.85
N ALA A 114 -16.81 6.27 -5.31
CA ALA A 114 -16.24 7.35 -6.11
C ALA A 114 -16.81 7.41 -7.54
N ALA A 115 -17.41 6.31 -8.02
CA ALA A 115 -18.00 6.22 -9.36
C ALA A 115 -19.44 6.78 -9.47
N LYS A 116 -20.02 7.33 -8.40
CA LYS A 116 -21.35 7.95 -8.45
C LYS A 116 -21.21 9.48 -8.39
N PRO A 117 -21.51 10.21 -9.49
CA PRO A 117 -21.52 11.67 -9.50
C PRO A 117 -22.65 12.25 -8.64
#